data_AF-A0A8C2NHA6-F1
#
_entry.id   AF-A0A8C2NHA6-F1
#
_cell.length_a   1.000
_cell.length_b   1.000
_cell.length_c   1.000
_cell.angle_alpha   90.00
_cell.angle_beta   90.00
_cell.angle_gamma   90.00
#
_symmetry.space_group_name_H-M   'P 1'
#
loop_
_entity.id
_entity.type
_entity.pdbx_description
1 polymer ?
#
loop_
_entity_poly.entity_id
_entity_poly.type
_entity_poly.pdbx_seq_one_letter_code
_entity_poly.pdbx_strand_id
1 'polypeptide(L)'
;MSLTNIWSTGSSVYSTPVFSQKMTVWILLLLSLYPGQKSDDDYEDYASNKTWVLTPKVPEGDVTVILNNLLEGYDNKLRPDIGVKPTLIHTDMYVNSIGPVNAINMVSF
;
A
#
# COMPACT_ATOMS: atom_id res chain seq x y z
N MET A 1 28.80 -48.04 -58.75
CA MET A 1 29.57 -46.77 -58.79
C MET A 1 28.52 -45.67 -58.75
N SER A 2 28.39 -44.77 -57.79
CA SER A 2 29.33 -44.12 -56.89
C SER A 2 28.52 -43.41 -55.79
N LEU A 3 28.92 -43.61 -54.52
CA LEU A 3 29.17 -42.63 -53.43
C LEU A 3 28.31 -41.34 -53.37
N THR A 4 27.93 -40.73 -52.24
CA THR A 4 28.01 -40.94 -50.79
C THR A 4 27.18 -39.83 -50.14
N ASN A 5 26.58 -40.15 -48.99
CA ASN A 5 26.21 -39.36 -47.81
C ASN A 5 26.47 -37.82 -47.79
N ILE A 6 25.58 -37.08 -47.13
CA ILE A 6 25.86 -36.19 -45.97
C ILE A 6 24.53 -35.79 -45.29
N TRP A 7 24.52 -35.84 -43.96
CA TRP A 7 23.45 -35.50 -43.01
C TRP A 7 23.40 -34.00 -42.71
N SER A 8 22.22 -33.39 -42.50
CA SER A 8 22.07 -32.30 -41.51
C SER A 8 20.63 -31.98 -41.14
N THR A 9 20.34 -32.17 -39.85
CA THR A 9 19.48 -31.37 -38.94
C THR A 9 18.07 -30.99 -39.38
N GLY A 10 17.10 -31.50 -38.62
CA GLY A 10 15.69 -31.17 -38.74
C GLY A 10 15.34 -29.73 -38.40
N SER A 11 14.10 -29.37 -38.73
CA SER A 11 13.35 -28.31 -38.06
C SER A 11 11.86 -28.47 -38.37
N SER A 12 11.11 -28.67 -37.30
CA SER A 12 9.77 -28.16 -37.02
C SER A 12 8.96 -27.66 -38.22
N VAL A 13 7.89 -28.40 -38.52
CA VAL A 13 6.73 -27.93 -39.30
C VAL A 13 6.12 -26.75 -38.53
N TYR A 14 6.54 -25.53 -38.84
CA TYR A 14 5.80 -24.35 -38.45
C TYR A 14 4.66 -24.16 -39.46
N SER A 15 3.48 -24.59 -39.04
CA SER A 15 2.21 -24.17 -39.62
C SER A 15 2.22 -22.65 -39.77
N THR A 16 2.02 -22.15 -40.99
CA THR A 16 1.88 -20.71 -41.25
C THR A 16 0.49 -20.26 -40.76
N PRO A 17 0.36 -19.36 -39.77
CA PRO A 17 -0.92 -18.73 -39.53
C PRO A 17 -1.12 -17.61 -40.56
N VAL A 18 -2.20 -17.71 -41.35
CA VAL A 18 -2.67 -16.61 -42.19
C VAL A 18 -3.16 -15.51 -41.27
N PHE A 19 -2.27 -14.57 -40.95
CA PHE A 19 -2.53 -13.52 -39.99
C PHE A 19 -2.93 -12.24 -40.71
N SER A 20 -4.13 -11.72 -40.41
CA SER A 20 -4.61 -10.48 -41.01
C SER A 20 -3.64 -9.34 -40.69
N GLN A 21 -3.19 -8.57 -41.69
CA GLN A 21 -2.18 -7.49 -41.53
C GLN A 21 -2.50 -6.52 -40.38
N LYS A 22 -3.79 -6.25 -40.17
CA LYS A 22 -4.29 -5.44 -39.05
C LYS A 22 -3.90 -6.04 -37.70
N MET A 23 -4.09 -7.34 -37.52
CA MET A 23 -3.73 -8.02 -36.27
C MET A 23 -2.22 -8.00 -36.03
N THR A 24 -1.39 -8.08 -37.08
CA THR A 24 0.08 -8.05 -36.96
C THR A 24 0.57 -6.71 -36.47
N VAL A 25 -0.03 -5.62 -36.95
CA VAL A 25 0.28 -4.27 -36.46
C VAL A 25 -0.13 -4.13 -34.99
N TRP A 26 -1.29 -4.67 -34.58
CA TRP A 26 -1.71 -4.65 -33.18
C TRP A 26 -0.80 -5.47 -32.27
N ILE A 27 -0.32 -6.64 -32.71
CA ILE A 27 0.63 -7.44 -31.94
C ILE A 27 1.99 -6.75 -31.84
N LEU A 28 2.49 -6.16 -32.92
CA LEU A 28 3.75 -5.42 -32.90
C LEU A 28 3.65 -4.15 -32.05
N LEU A 29 2.50 -3.47 -32.05
CA LEU A 29 2.20 -2.33 -31.17
C LEU A 29 2.14 -2.76 -29.70
N LEU A 30 1.54 -3.93 -29.41
CA LEU A 30 1.52 -4.49 -28.06
C LEU A 30 2.93 -4.87 -27.60
N LEU A 31 3.73 -5.48 -28.48
CA LEU A 31 5.09 -5.92 -28.15
C LEU A 31 6.07 -4.75 -27.99
N SER A 32 5.86 -3.64 -28.71
CA SER A 32 6.68 -2.42 -28.55
C SER A 32 6.32 -1.60 -27.31
N LEU A 33 5.15 -1.85 -26.69
CA LEU A 33 4.70 -1.17 -25.48
C LEU A 33 5.00 -1.94 -24.18
N TYR A 34 5.75 -3.04 -24.25
CA TYR A 34 6.29 -3.68 -23.05
C TYR A 34 7.62 -2.99 -22.66
N PRO A 35 7.66 -2.17 -21.60
CA PRO A 35 8.93 -1.82 -20.99
C PRO A 35 9.56 -3.12 -20.46
N GLY A 36 10.68 -3.52 -21.06
CA GLY A 36 11.50 -4.61 -20.53
C GLY A 36 11.83 -4.30 -19.07
N GLN A 37 11.30 -5.12 -18.16
CA GLN A 37 11.63 -4.99 -16.74
C GLN A 37 13.10 -5.38 -16.58
N LYS A 38 13.93 -4.37 -16.39
CA LYS A 38 15.25 -4.53 -15.78
C LYS A 38 15.02 -5.10 -14.39
N SER A 39 15.55 -6.28 -14.16
CA SER A 39 15.71 -6.88 -12.85
C SER A 39 16.75 -6.06 -12.10
N ASP A 40 16.27 -5.16 -11.25
CA ASP A 40 17.04 -4.65 -10.13
C ASP A 40 16.31 -5.14 -8.87
N ASP A 41 16.95 -6.13 -8.29
CA ASP A 41 16.74 -6.80 -7.02
C ASP A 41 16.81 -5.80 -5.87
N ASP A 42 15.65 -5.33 -5.40
CA ASP A 42 15.51 -4.73 -4.07
C ASP A 42 14.16 -5.14 -3.46
N TYR A 43 14.26 -5.64 -2.23
CA TYR A 43 13.21 -6.27 -1.42
C TYR A 43 12.03 -5.33 -1.17
N GLU A 44 10.82 -5.71 -1.62
CA GLU A 44 9.58 -5.21 -1.03
C GLU A 44 8.68 -6.39 -0.63
N ASP A 45 8.69 -6.67 0.67
CA ASP A 45 7.67 -7.49 1.33
C ASP A 45 6.35 -6.71 1.38
N TYR A 46 5.68 -6.62 0.23
CA TYR A 46 4.28 -6.21 0.15
C TYR A 46 3.37 -7.44 -0.02
N ALA A 47 3.62 -8.49 0.77
CA ALA A 47 2.77 -9.67 0.80
C ALA A 47 1.61 -9.56 1.82
N SER A 48 0.98 -8.39 1.95
CA SER A 48 -0.20 -8.20 2.83
C SER A 48 -1.53 -7.92 2.11
N ASN A 49 -1.59 -8.01 0.77
CA ASN A 49 -2.82 -7.72 0.02
C ASN A 49 -3.46 -8.94 -0.65
N LYS A 50 -3.62 -10.08 0.04
CA LYS A 50 -4.42 -11.20 -0.50
C LYS A 50 -5.29 -11.83 0.59
N THR A 51 -6.50 -11.29 0.78
CA THR A 51 -7.77 -11.97 1.20
C THR A 51 -8.95 -10.97 1.34
N TRP A 52 -8.71 -9.66 1.28
CA TRP A 52 -9.77 -8.63 1.39
C TRP A 52 -10.57 -8.45 0.09
N VAL A 53 -11.30 -9.49 -0.31
CA VAL A 53 -12.27 -9.45 -1.40
C VAL A 53 -13.42 -8.53 -1.00
N LEU A 54 -13.39 -7.31 -1.54
CA LEU A 54 -14.53 -6.41 -1.71
C LEU A 54 -15.30 -6.06 -0.43
N THR A 55 -14.64 -5.46 0.57
CA THR A 55 -15.39 -4.48 1.38
C THR A 55 -15.73 -3.34 0.43
N PRO A 56 -17.01 -3.02 0.17
CA PRO A 56 -17.36 -1.83 -0.59
C PRO A 56 -16.56 -0.66 0.02
N LYS A 57 -15.96 0.20 -0.81
CA LYS A 57 -15.50 1.51 -0.32
C LYS A 57 -16.78 2.21 0.14
N VAL A 58 -17.09 2.01 1.42
CA VAL A 58 -18.15 2.71 2.13
C VAL A 58 -17.91 4.17 1.76
N PRO A 59 -18.90 4.89 1.18
CA PRO A 59 -18.78 6.33 1.00
C PRO A 59 -18.28 6.84 2.33
N GLU A 60 -17.08 7.44 2.38
CA GLU A 60 -16.46 7.82 3.64
C GLU A 60 -17.54 8.53 4.43
N GLY A 61 -18.02 7.89 5.49
CA GLY A 61 -19.17 8.42 6.22
C GLY A 61 -18.81 9.85 6.60
N ASP A 62 -19.76 10.77 6.57
CA ASP A 62 -19.48 12.21 6.70
C ASP A 62 -18.53 12.52 7.88
N VAL A 63 -18.58 11.72 8.95
CA VAL A 63 -17.67 11.77 10.11
C VAL A 63 -16.22 11.44 9.76
N THR A 64 -15.94 10.42 8.96
CA THR A 64 -14.57 10.05 8.55
C THR A 64 -13.91 11.17 7.77
N VAL A 65 -14.66 11.82 6.86
CA VAL A 65 -14.16 12.99 6.11
C VAL A 65 -13.85 14.15 7.07
N ILE A 66 -14.73 14.42 8.04
CA ILE A 66 -14.51 15.46 9.04
C ILE A 66 -13.25 15.18 9.87
N LEU A 67 -13.06 13.94 10.34
CA LEU A 67 -11.88 13.58 11.12
C LEU A 67 -10.59 13.72 10.31
N ASN A 68 -10.59 13.31 9.04
CA ASN A 68 -9.44 13.48 8.16
C ASN A 68 -9.07 14.96 7.99
N ASN A 69 -10.06 15.82 7.77
CA ASN A 69 -9.84 17.27 7.64
C ASN A 69 -9.35 17.93 8.94
N LEU A 70 -9.77 17.43 10.11
CA LEU A 70 -9.29 17.93 11.41
C LEU A 70 -7.83 17.54 11.69
N LEU A 71 -7.40 16.38 11.19
CA LEU A 71 -6.04 15.87 11.37
C LEU A 71 -5.06 16.42 10.33
N GLU A 72 -5.55 16.78 9.14
CA GLU A 72 -4.74 17.40 8.09
C GLU A 72 -4.09 18.70 8.61
N GLY A 73 -2.75 18.71 8.69
CA GLY A 73 -1.98 19.88 9.15
C GLY A 73 -1.98 20.13 10.66
N TYR A 74 -2.54 19.24 11.48
CA TYR A 74 -2.50 19.35 12.94
C TYR A 74 -1.13 18.90 13.51
N ASP A 75 -0.41 19.80 14.19
CA ASP A 75 0.82 19.48 14.93
C ASP A 75 0.55 19.36 16.44
N ASN A 76 0.60 18.14 16.96
CA ASN A 76 0.32 17.84 18.37
C ASN A 76 1.42 18.27 19.36
N LYS A 77 2.58 18.72 18.86
CA LYS A 77 3.68 19.21 19.71
C LYS A 77 3.49 20.66 20.12
N LEU A 78 2.64 21.40 19.41
CA LEU A 78 2.36 22.79 19.67
C LEU A 78 1.04 22.92 20.44
N ARG A 79 1.08 23.70 21.52
CA ARG A 79 -0.17 24.09 22.19
C ARG A 79 -0.93 25.10 21.31
N PRO A 80 -2.26 25.22 21.49
CA PRO A 80 -3.04 26.27 20.85
C PRO A 80 -2.51 27.67 21.20
N ASP A 81 -2.63 28.61 20.26
CA ASP A 81 -2.27 30.02 20.45
C ASP A 81 -0.82 30.25 20.93
N ILE A 82 0.13 29.45 20.42
CA ILE A 82 1.56 29.60 20.76
C ILE A 82 2.07 31.03 20.48
N GLY A 83 2.76 31.63 21.44
CA GLY A 83 3.27 33.00 21.32
C GLY A 83 2.22 34.11 21.43
N VAL A 84 0.94 33.79 21.63
CA VAL A 84 -0.14 34.77 21.81
C VAL A 84 -0.61 34.76 23.27
N LYS A 85 -1.80 34.22 23.56
CA LYS A 85 -2.40 34.18 24.89
C LYS A 85 -2.13 32.84 25.57
N PRO A 86 -2.04 32.79 26.91
CA PRO A 86 -2.02 31.53 27.64
C PRO A 86 -3.32 30.73 27.43
N THR A 87 -3.21 29.41 27.37
CA THR A 87 -4.38 28.51 27.32
C THR A 87 -5.01 28.42 28.71
N LEU A 88 -6.30 28.76 28.83
CA LEU A 88 -7.06 28.56 30.06
C LEU A 88 -7.52 27.10 30.14
N ILE A 89 -7.13 26.40 31.20
CA ILE A 89 -7.49 24.99 31.42
C ILE A 89 -8.56 24.93 32.50
N HIS A 90 -9.73 24.41 32.16
CA HIS A 90 -10.77 24.09 33.14
C HIS A 90 -10.58 22.65 33.61
N THR A 91 -10.38 22.47 34.91
CA THR A 91 -10.14 21.17 35.53
C THR A 91 -11.30 20.78 36.44
N ASP A 92 -11.74 19.52 36.33
CA ASP A 92 -12.71 18.89 37.22
C ASP A 92 -12.18 17.51 37.63
N MET A 93 -12.43 17.11 38.87
CA MET A 93 -11.94 15.84 39.44
C MET A 93 -13.05 15.11 40.16
N TYR A 94 -13.29 13.86 39.73
CA TYR A 94 -14.19 12.92 40.39
C TYR A 94 -13.41 11.78 41.04
N VAL A 95 -13.54 11.62 42.36
CA VAL A 95 -12.90 10.53 43.10
C VAL A 95 -13.91 9.42 43.31
N ASN A 96 -13.63 8.24 42.74
CA ASN A 96 -14.51 7.07 42.91
C ASN A 96 -14.33 6.43 44.30
N SER A 97 -13.09 6.20 44.70
CA SER A 97 -12.74 5.63 46.00
C SER A 97 -11.33 6.07 46.41
N ILE A 98 -11.06 6.06 47.70
CA ILE A 98 -9.72 6.30 48.26
C ILE A 98 -9.20 4.97 48.82
N GLY A 99 -7.98 4.59 48.42
CA GLY A 99 -7.32 3.39 48.91
C GLY A 99 -6.98 3.45 50.40
N PRO A 100 -6.62 2.32 51.04
CA PRO A 100 -6.22 2.31 52.44
C PRO A 100 -5.00 3.21 52.68
N VAL A 101 -5.09 4.08 53.69
CA VAL A 101 -4.05 5.07 54.02
C VAL A 101 -3.11 4.51 55.08
N ASN A 102 -1.81 4.49 54.79
CA ASN A 102 -0.78 4.13 55.74
C ASN A 102 -0.36 5.34 56.59
N ALA A 103 -0.63 5.29 57.90
CA ALA A 103 -0.26 6.37 58.81
C ALA A 103 1.24 6.48 59.10
N ILE A 104 2.02 5.39 58.96
CA ILE A 104 3.47 5.39 59.18
C ILE A 104 4.18 6.04 57.99
N ASN A 105 3.72 5.73 56.77
CA ASN A 105 4.36 6.18 55.54
C ASN A 105 3.68 7.44 54.94
N MET A 106 2.53 7.86 55.47
CA MET A 106 1.73 9.00 54.99
C MET A 106 1.38 8.93 53.49
N VAL A 107 1.15 7.73 52.98
CA VAL A 107 0.74 7.47 51.60
C VAL A 107 -0.37 6.42 51.55
N SER A 108 -1.20 6.47 50.52
CA SER A 108 -2.12 5.38 50.17
C SER A 108 -1.37 4.27 49.43
N PHE A 109 -1.75 3.01 49.67
CA PHE A 109 -1.26 1.86 48.90
C PHE A 109 -2.08 1.61 47.63
#